data_AF-A0A3M7NA36-F1
#
_entry.id   AF-A0A3M7NA36-F1
#
_cell.length_a   1.000
_cell.length_b   1.000
_cell.length_c   1.000
_cell.angle_alpha   90.00
_cell.angle_beta   90.00
_cell.angle_gamma   90.00
#
_symmetry.space_group_name_H-M   'P 1'
#
loop_
_entity.id
_entity.type
_entity.pdbx_description
1 polymer ?
#
loop_
_entity_poly.entity_id
_entity_poly.type
_entity_poly.pdbx_seq_one_letter_code
_entity_poly.pdbx_strand_id
1 'polypeptide(L)'
;MAKDKDRALNPAAAQRKADKARALKKSRAQVQAQRNEKLARRNPERIQRQIDELKQLEATGDIKQRERDILAELERDLKAVYRAKEAVGGGVGQKSVLPDPSGL
;
A
#
# COMPACT_ATOMS: atom_id res chain seq x y z
N MET A 1 1.35 45.64 -0.60
CA MET A 1 0.52 44.55 -1.16
C MET A 1 0.43 44.76 -2.68
N ALA A 2 1.18 43.98 -3.47
CA ALA A 2 1.20 44.13 -4.94
C ALA A 2 1.75 42.88 -5.67
N LYS A 3 1.64 41.67 -5.09
CA LYS A 3 2.16 40.44 -5.73
C LYS A 3 1.07 39.54 -6.33
N ASP A 4 -0.20 39.84 -6.06
CA ASP A 4 -1.32 38.97 -6.44
C ASP A 4 -1.93 39.32 -7.80
N LYS A 5 -1.76 40.56 -8.28
CA LYS A 5 -2.34 41.02 -9.55
C LYS A 5 -1.51 40.62 -10.79
N ASP A 6 -0.18 40.56 -10.70
CA ASP A 6 0.67 40.11 -11.82
C ASP A 6 0.61 38.60 -12.09
N ARG A 7 0.17 37.83 -11.08
CA ARG A 7 0.00 36.37 -11.22
C ARG A 7 -1.26 36.01 -12.02
N ALA A 8 -2.19 36.94 -12.20
CA ALA A 8 -3.49 36.75 -12.84
C ALA A 8 -3.50 37.07 -14.36
N LEU A 9 -2.47 37.70 -14.90
CA LEU A 9 -2.48 38.22 -16.29
C LEU A 9 -1.86 37.31 -17.36
N ASN A 10 -1.27 36.17 -16.98
CA ASN A 10 -0.59 35.30 -17.96
C ASN A 10 -1.30 33.94 -18.10
N PRO A 11 -2.30 33.82 -19.01
CA PRO A 11 -3.01 32.56 -19.25
C PRO A 11 -2.06 31.42 -19.66
N ALA A 12 -0.96 31.72 -20.35
CA ALA A 12 0.05 30.73 -20.70
C ALA A 12 0.81 30.21 -19.47
N ALA A 13 1.05 31.04 -18.45
CA ALA A 13 1.65 30.60 -17.19
C ALA A 13 0.67 29.75 -16.35
N ALA A 14 -0.63 30.07 -16.39
CA ALA A 14 -1.67 29.26 -15.75
C ALA A 14 -1.80 27.89 -16.42
N GLN A 15 -1.81 27.83 -17.76
CA GLN A 15 -1.80 26.58 -18.53
C GLN A 15 -0.56 25.73 -18.24
N ARG A 16 0.64 26.33 -18.29
CA ARG A 16 1.90 25.61 -17.97
C ARG A 16 1.92 25.07 -16.54
N LYS A 17 1.33 25.78 -15.56
CA LYS A 17 1.19 25.27 -14.19
C LYS A 17 0.20 24.12 -14.09
N ALA A 18 -0.94 24.21 -14.80
CA ALA A 18 -1.92 23.14 -14.87
C ALA A 18 -1.33 21.88 -15.54
N ASP A 19 -0.57 22.04 -16.62
CA ASP A 19 0.09 20.93 -17.31
C ASP A 19 1.17 20.28 -16.45
N LYS A 20 1.96 21.08 -15.73
CA LYS A 20 2.92 20.56 -14.73
C LYS A 20 2.21 19.81 -13.60
N ALA A 21 1.11 20.34 -13.07
CA ALA A 21 0.33 19.66 -12.04
C ALA A 21 -0.25 18.33 -12.55
N ARG A 22 -0.77 18.29 -13.78
CA ARG A 22 -1.25 17.08 -14.45
C ARG A 22 -0.12 16.07 -14.67
N ALA A 23 1.05 16.52 -15.12
CA ALA A 23 2.23 15.67 -15.29
C ALA A 23 2.71 15.07 -13.96
N LEU A 24 2.76 15.88 -12.90
CA LEU A 24 3.10 15.42 -11.55
C LEU A 24 2.07 14.42 -11.01
N LYS A 25 0.77 14.66 -11.23
CA LYS A 25 -0.29 13.71 -10.83
C LYS A 25 -0.16 12.38 -11.58
N LYS A 26 0.11 12.41 -12.89
CA LYS A 26 0.37 11.21 -13.70
C LYS A 26 1.61 10.46 -13.23
N SER A 27 2.72 11.17 -12.98
CA SER A 27 3.96 10.59 -12.47
C SER A 27 3.75 9.92 -11.09
N ARG A 28 3.05 10.58 -10.16
CA ARG A 28 2.70 10.00 -8.86
C ARG A 28 1.83 8.76 -9.00
N ALA A 29 0.81 8.80 -9.86
CA ALA A 29 -0.06 7.65 -10.11
C ALA A 29 0.71 6.46 -10.71
N GLN A 30 1.66 6.69 -11.63
CA GLN A 30 2.51 5.64 -12.18
C GLN A 30 3.45 5.03 -11.13
N VAL A 31 4.06 5.85 -10.26
CA VAL A 31 4.90 5.35 -9.16
C VAL A 31 4.07 4.54 -8.17
N GLN A 32 2.85 4.99 -7.85
CA GLN A 32 1.91 4.25 -7.00
C GLN A 32 1.52 2.91 -7.66
N ALA A 33 1.22 2.91 -8.96
CA ALA A 33 0.88 1.70 -9.72
C ALA A 33 2.04 0.71 -9.76
N GLN A 34 3.28 1.16 -10.02
CA GLN A 34 4.47 0.30 -9.99
C GLN A 34 4.73 -0.27 -8.59
N ARG A 35 4.50 0.51 -7.53
CA ARG A 35 4.58 0.04 -6.14
C ARG A 35 3.49 -0.98 -5.84
N ASN A 36 2.25 -0.73 -6.28
CA ASN A 36 1.13 -1.66 -6.13
C ASN A 36 1.35 -2.96 -6.92
N GLU A 37 1.92 -2.89 -8.12
CA GLU A 37 2.25 -4.06 -8.92
C GLU A 37 3.39 -4.87 -8.27
N LYS A 38 4.41 -4.21 -7.70
CA LYS A 38 5.47 -4.87 -6.93
C LYS A 38 4.94 -5.48 -5.62
N LEU A 39 3.97 -4.85 -4.97
CA LEU A 39 3.26 -5.39 -3.81
C LEU A 39 2.33 -6.54 -4.20
N ALA A 40 1.69 -6.50 -5.37
CA ALA A 40 0.93 -7.62 -5.91
C ALA A 40 1.83 -8.80 -6.29
N ARG A 41 3.08 -8.55 -6.71
CA ARG A 41 4.11 -9.59 -6.88
C ARG A 41 4.57 -10.18 -5.53
N ARG A 42 4.59 -9.39 -4.45
CA ARG A 42 4.69 -9.86 -3.06
C ARG A 42 3.30 -10.27 -2.53
N ASN A 43 2.64 -11.16 -3.28
CA ASN A 43 1.27 -11.55 -3.01
C ASN A 43 1.20 -12.34 -1.69
N PRO A 44 0.40 -11.92 -0.69
CA PRO A 44 0.19 -12.70 0.53
C PRO A 44 -0.28 -14.13 0.22
N GLU A 45 -1.06 -14.31 -0.85
CA GLU A 45 -1.47 -15.62 -1.37
C GLU A 45 -0.30 -16.55 -1.69
N ARG A 46 0.80 -16.01 -2.22
CA ARG A 46 1.97 -16.82 -2.58
C ARG A 46 2.75 -17.25 -1.35
N ILE A 47 2.87 -16.36 -0.37
CA ILE A 47 3.48 -16.66 0.94
C ILE A 47 2.63 -17.70 1.67
N GLN A 48 1.30 -17.54 1.65
CA GLN A 48 0.36 -18.49 2.25
C GLN A 48 0.50 -19.88 1.63
N ARG A 49 0.54 -20.00 0.29
CA ARG A 49 0.77 -21.29 -0.38
C ARG A 49 2.08 -21.94 0.03
N GLN A 50 3.18 -21.18 0.15
CA GLN A 50 4.46 -21.73 0.61
C GLN A 50 4.41 -22.18 2.07
N ILE A 51 3.69 -21.47 2.94
CA ILE A 51 3.44 -21.90 4.31
C ILE A 51 2.64 -23.20 4.31
N ASP A 52 1.60 -23.31 3.49
CA ASP A 52 0.75 -24.50 3.41
C ASP A 52 1.54 -25.71 2.90
N GLU A 53 2.38 -25.54 1.88
CA GLU A 53 3.30 -26.57 1.37
C GLU A 53 4.29 -27.03 2.45
N LEU A 54 4.90 -26.09 3.18
CA LEU A 54 5.83 -26.42 4.27
C LEU A 54 5.12 -27.09 5.46
N LYS A 55 3.89 -26.69 5.78
CA LYS A 55 3.08 -27.34 6.83
C LYS A 55 2.64 -28.74 6.42
N GLN A 56 2.37 -28.97 5.15
CA GLN A 56 2.12 -30.32 4.64
C GLN A 56 3.36 -31.21 4.78
N LEU A 57 4.55 -30.69 4.45
CA LEU A 57 5.82 -31.40 4.65
C LEU A 57 6.14 -31.64 6.14
N GLU A 58 5.75 -30.71 7.02
CA GLU A 58 5.82 -30.92 8.47
C GLU A 58 4.88 -32.04 8.93
N ALA A 59 3.66 -32.08 8.40
CA ALA A 59 2.68 -33.11 8.72
C ALA A 59 3.06 -34.51 8.21
N THR A 60 3.77 -34.61 7.07
CA THR A 60 4.30 -35.87 6.56
C THR A 60 5.58 -36.31 7.27
N GLY A 61 6.20 -35.44 8.08
CA GLY A 61 7.42 -35.74 8.85
C GLY A 61 8.73 -35.61 8.06
N ASP A 62 8.66 -35.15 6.81
CA ASP A 62 9.82 -34.98 5.92
C ASP A 62 10.48 -33.59 6.03
N ILE A 63 10.14 -32.82 7.08
CA ILE A 63 10.62 -31.45 7.22
C ILE A 63 12.03 -31.37 7.80
N LYS A 64 12.90 -30.61 7.13
CA LYS A 64 14.26 -30.29 7.59
C LYS A 64 14.25 -29.10 8.54
N GLN A 65 15.26 -28.99 9.40
CA GLN A 65 15.40 -27.84 10.31
C GLN A 65 15.38 -26.50 9.55
N ARG A 66 16.03 -26.45 8.39
CA ARG A 66 16.03 -25.27 7.50
C ARG A 66 14.62 -24.88 7.04
N GLU A 67 13.75 -25.84 6.78
CA GLU A 67 12.39 -25.60 6.31
C GLU A 67 11.51 -25.06 7.45
N ARG A 68 11.76 -25.47 8.69
CA ARG A 68 11.13 -24.87 9.89
C ARG A 68 11.53 -23.40 10.08
N ASP A 69 12.80 -23.08 9.87
CA ASP A 69 13.28 -21.70 9.94
C ASP A 69 12.63 -20.84 8.84
N ILE A 70 12.55 -21.37 7.62
CA ILE A 70 11.87 -20.71 6.49
C ILE A 70 10.37 -20.52 6.78
N LEU A 71 9.70 -21.51 7.37
CA LEU A 71 8.29 -21.40 7.75
C LEU A 71 8.08 -20.24 8.75
N ALA A 72 8.95 -20.13 9.76
CA ALA A 72 8.88 -19.04 10.74
C ALA A 72 9.12 -17.65 10.11
N GLU A 73 10.03 -17.55 9.14
CA GLU A 73 10.24 -16.32 8.37
C GLU A 73 9.03 -15.96 7.51
N LEU A 74 8.46 -16.94 6.78
CA LEU A 74 7.29 -16.72 5.92
C LEU A 74 6.06 -16.30 6.73
N GLU A 75 5.84 -16.85 7.92
CA GLU A 75 4.74 -16.43 8.81
C GLU A 75 4.90 -14.98 9.29
N ARG A 76 6.14 -14.52 9.52
CA ARG A 76 6.43 -13.12 9.86
C ARG A 76 6.21 -12.21 8.66
N ASP A 77 6.67 -12.62 7.48
CA ASP A 77 6.50 -11.87 6.24
C ASP A 77 5.02 -11.73 5.87
N LEU A 78 4.21 -12.78 6.05
CA LEU A 78 2.77 -12.73 5.84
C LEU A 78 2.12 -11.67 6.72
N LYS A 79 2.41 -11.67 8.04
CA LYS A 79 1.92 -10.65 8.97
C LYS A 79 2.38 -9.24 8.59
N ALA A 80 3.63 -9.08 8.17
CA ALA A 80 4.16 -7.80 7.72
C ALA A 80 3.46 -7.30 6.45
N VAL A 81 3.15 -8.20 5.50
CA VAL A 81 2.43 -7.87 4.27
C VAL A 81 0.98 -7.48 4.56
N TYR A 82 0.27 -8.19 5.44
CA TYR A 82 -1.09 -7.79 5.85
C TYR A 82 -1.07 -6.43 6.54
N ARG A 83 -0.15 -6.19 7.48
CA ARG A 83 0.01 -4.90 8.14
C ARG A 83 0.32 -3.77 7.16
N ALA A 84 1.19 -4.02 6.18
CA ALA A 84 1.50 -3.05 5.14
C ALA A 84 0.29 -2.80 4.22
N LYS A 85 -0.50 -3.83 3.90
CA LYS A 85 -1.75 -3.68 3.14
C LYS A 85 -2.79 -2.88 3.90
N GLU A 86 -2.98 -3.12 5.19
CA GLU A 86 -3.85 -2.32 6.03
C GLU A 86 -3.38 -0.87 6.13
N ALA A 87 -2.07 -0.63 6.27
CA ALA A 87 -1.51 0.72 6.28
C ALA A 87 -1.67 1.47 4.94
N VAL A 88 -1.59 0.75 3.81
CA VAL A 88 -1.83 1.32 2.47
C VAL A 88 -3.32 1.52 2.20
N GLY A 89 -4.19 0.64 2.71
CA GLY A 89 -5.65 0.75 2.65
C GLY A 89 -6.22 1.83 3.58
N GLY A 90 -5.55 2.09 4.71
CA GLY A 90 -5.89 3.12 5.71
C GLY A 90 -5.48 4.55 5.33
N GLY A 91 -5.12 4.79 4.06
CA GLY A 91 -4.78 6.11 3.53
C GLY A 91 -5.98 7.03 3.23
N VAL A 92 -7.21 6.65 3.57
CA VAL A 92 -8.39 7.51 3.49
C VAL A 92 -9.33 7.22 4.67
N GLY A 93 -9.63 8.25 5.46
CA GLY A 93 -10.65 8.21 6.52
C GLY A 93 -10.06 7.81 7.86
N GLN A 94 -9.59 8.77 8.66
CA GLN A 94 -10.42 9.29 9.74
C GLN A 94 -11.27 8.20 10.40
N LYS A 95 -10.88 7.88 11.65
CA LYS A 95 -11.79 7.45 12.69
C LYS A 95 -13.08 8.30 12.61
N SER A 96 -14.11 7.81 11.94
CA SER A 96 -15.47 8.24 12.23
C SER A 96 -15.83 7.56 13.54
N VAL A 97 -15.47 8.25 14.62
CA VAL A 97 -16.15 8.15 15.90
C VAL A 97 -17.64 8.23 15.59
N LEU A 98 -18.37 7.13 15.75
CA LEU A 98 -19.82 7.21 15.85
C LEU A 98 -20.11 7.98 17.15
N PRO A 99 -20.89 9.08 17.13
CA PRO A 99 -21.57 9.50 18.34
C PRO A 99 -22.75 8.55 18.55
N ASP A 100 -22.79 7.91 19.72
CA ASP A 100 -23.91 7.09 20.17
C ASP A 100 -25.22 7.89 20.11
N PRO A 101 -26.30 7.37 19.47
CA PRO A 101 -27.61 7.99 19.54
C PRO A 101 -28.42 7.38 20.71
N SER A 102 -27.92 7.49 21.94
CA SER A 102 -28.66 7.04 23.14
C SER A 102 -28.26 7.86 24.35
N GLY A 103 -28.91 9.01 24.54
CA GLY A 103 -28.66 9.87 25.68
C GLY A 103 -29.63 11.05 25.76
N LEU A 104 -30.92 10.75 25.91
CA LEU A 104 -32.00 11.45 26.62
C LEU A 104 -33.37 11.16 25.97
#